data_AF-A0A532B5K1-F1
#
_entry.id   AF-A0A532B5K1-F1
#
_cell.length_a   1.000
_cell.length_b   1.000
_cell.length_c   1.000
_cell.angle_alpha   90.00
_cell.angle_beta   90.00
_cell.angle_gamma   90.00
#
_symmetry.space_group_name_H-M   'P 1'
#
loop_
_entity.id
_entity.type
_entity.pdbx_description
1 polymer ?
#
loop_
_entity_poly.entity_id
_entity_poly.type
_entity_poly.pdbx_seq_one_letter_code
_entity_poly.pdbx_strand_id
1 'polypeptide(L)'
;RSIIGFGPAKWHKRLKRVPYIPSLAYRLAMIAGGQLDATFVKANAHDWDIAAADLILREAGGALLDRHGRAPLYAGEVIRHGPLAAGSGELLAVLAGVIAGLDN
;
A
#
# COMPACT_ATOMS: atom_id res chain seq x y z
N ARG A 1 12.67 8.12 -11.38
CA ARG A 1 12.26 7.06 -12.34
C ARG A 1 10.73 7.14 -12.46
N SER A 2 10.20 7.43 -13.64
CA SER A 2 8.75 7.66 -13.80
C SER A 2 7.99 6.36 -13.58
N ILE A 3 7.06 6.34 -12.61
CA ILE A 3 6.16 5.21 -12.29
C ILE A 3 5.11 4.94 -13.40
N ILE A 4 5.35 5.40 -14.64
CA ILE A 4 4.45 5.19 -15.79
C ILE A 4 4.75 3.81 -16.36
N GLY A 5 3.74 2.96 -16.45
CA GLY A 5 3.84 1.62 -17.04
C GLY A 5 3.97 0.47 -16.04
N PHE A 6 3.75 0.71 -14.74
CA PHE A 6 3.78 -0.38 -13.77
C PHE A 6 2.52 -1.27 -13.88
N GLY A 7 2.74 -2.59 -14.02
CA GLY A 7 1.69 -3.59 -14.18
C GLY A 7 1.41 -4.00 -15.64
N PRO A 8 0.53 -5.01 -15.85
CA PRO A 8 0.21 -5.55 -17.16
C PRO A 8 -0.24 -4.49 -18.17
N ALA A 9 0.10 -4.64 -19.46
CA ALA A 9 -0.24 -3.67 -20.52
C ALA A 9 -1.74 -3.32 -20.58
N LYS A 10 -2.62 -4.27 -20.22
CA LYS A 10 -4.07 -4.08 -20.10
C LYS A 10 -4.49 -2.95 -19.14
N TRP A 11 -3.62 -2.56 -18.20
CA TRP A 11 -3.91 -1.54 -17.19
C TRP A 11 -3.41 -0.15 -17.55
N HIS A 12 -2.47 -0.01 -18.48
CA HIS A 12 -1.82 1.28 -18.75
C HIS A 12 -2.80 2.37 -19.17
N LYS A 13 -3.92 2.01 -19.83
CA LYS A 13 -4.99 2.96 -20.20
C LYS A 13 -6.07 3.16 -19.13
N ARG A 14 -6.10 2.32 -18.09
CA ARG A 14 -7.14 2.31 -17.04
C ARG A 14 -6.64 2.86 -15.71
N LEU A 15 -5.32 2.94 -15.50
CA LEU A 15 -4.75 3.48 -14.28
C LEU A 15 -4.87 5.01 -14.26
N LYS A 16 -5.64 5.52 -13.30
CA LYS A 16 -5.72 6.94 -13.01
C LYS A 16 -4.91 7.24 -11.75
N ARG A 17 -3.98 8.20 -11.85
CA ARG A 17 -3.30 8.72 -10.66
C ARG A 17 -4.19 9.71 -9.95
N VAL A 18 -4.25 9.59 -8.64
CA VAL A 18 -4.88 10.57 -7.76
C VAL A 18 -3.79 11.56 -7.29
N PRO A 19 -4.11 12.87 -7.16
CA PRO A 19 -3.20 13.84 -6.56
C PRO A 19 -2.69 13.39 -5.18
N TYR A 20 -1.53 13.91 -4.78
CA TYR A 20 -0.93 13.52 -3.51
C TYR A 20 -1.83 13.89 -2.33
N ILE A 21 -2.15 12.88 -1.50
CA ILE A 21 -2.92 13.03 -0.26
C ILE A 21 -1.95 12.85 0.91
N PRO A 22 -1.67 13.90 1.71
CA PRO A 22 -0.62 13.86 2.74
C PRO A 22 -0.85 12.82 3.85
N SER A 23 -2.10 12.64 4.28
CA SER A 23 -2.42 11.73 5.39
C SER A 23 -2.38 10.27 4.93
N LEU A 24 -1.51 9.48 5.56
CA LEU A 24 -1.38 8.04 5.29
C LEU A 24 -2.63 7.28 5.73
N ALA A 25 -3.04 7.44 7.00
CA ALA A 25 -4.25 6.80 7.53
C ALA A 25 -5.49 7.13 6.70
N TYR A 26 -5.63 8.38 6.23
CA TYR A 26 -6.74 8.78 5.38
C TYR A 26 -6.73 8.08 4.03
N ARG A 27 -5.55 7.94 3.39
CA ARG A 27 -5.44 7.16 2.15
C ARG A 27 -5.85 5.69 2.34
N LEU A 28 -5.44 5.08 3.45
CA LEU A 28 -5.82 3.70 3.78
C LEU A 28 -7.35 3.58 3.99
N ALA A 29 -7.96 4.53 4.69
CA ALA A 29 -9.40 4.61 4.85
C ALA A 29 -10.14 4.79 3.52
N MET A 30 -9.62 5.62 2.61
CA MET A 30 -10.18 5.77 1.26
C MET A 30 -10.12 4.48 0.43
N ILE A 31 -9.10 3.64 0.64
CA ILE A 31 -9.04 2.31 0.01
C ILE A 31 -10.12 1.40 0.60
N ALA A 32 -10.25 1.37 1.93
CA ALA A 32 -11.29 0.61 2.60
C ALA A 32 -12.71 1.04 2.15
N GLY A 33 -12.90 2.33 1.88
CA GLY A 33 -14.16 2.89 1.34
C GLY A 33 -14.34 2.77 -0.18
N GLY A 34 -13.40 2.16 -0.91
CA GLY A 34 -13.47 1.97 -2.36
C GLY A 34 -13.26 3.24 -3.20
N GLN A 35 -12.76 4.31 -2.60
CA GLN A 35 -12.46 5.59 -3.28
C GLN A 35 -11.07 5.58 -3.93
N LEU A 36 -10.17 4.73 -3.43
CA LEU A 36 -8.86 4.44 -4.00
C LEU A 36 -8.71 2.93 -4.15
N ASP A 37 -8.08 2.48 -5.23
CA ASP A 37 -7.86 1.04 -5.43
C ASP A 37 -6.64 0.53 -4.64
N ALA A 38 -5.57 1.34 -4.58
CA ALA A 38 -4.33 0.98 -3.93
C ALA A 38 -3.40 2.18 -3.70
N THR A 39 -2.40 2.03 -2.83
CA THR A 39 -1.36 3.05 -2.62
C THR A 39 -0.05 2.46 -2.11
N PHE A 40 1.05 3.22 -2.28
CA PHE A 40 2.32 2.93 -1.61
C PHE A 40 2.40 3.66 -0.28
N VAL A 41 3.01 3.01 0.70
CA VAL A 41 3.43 3.60 1.97
C VAL A 41 4.94 3.78 1.93
N LYS A 42 5.39 5.00 2.21
CA LYS A 42 6.83 5.30 2.31
C LYS A 42 7.42 4.59 3.53
N ALA A 43 8.71 4.27 3.46
CA ALA A 43 9.45 3.78 4.63
C ALA A 43 9.37 4.78 5.80
N ASN A 44 9.55 4.26 7.03
CA ASN A 44 9.50 4.97 8.31
C ASN A 44 8.10 5.36 8.80
N ALA A 45 7.03 4.72 8.28
CA ALA A 45 5.73 4.76 8.96
C ALA A 45 5.84 4.07 10.32
N HIS A 46 5.30 4.68 11.37
CA HIS A 46 5.24 4.06 12.70
C HIS A 46 3.96 3.25 12.85
N ASP A 47 3.95 2.33 13.81
CA ASP A 47 2.77 1.52 14.15
C ASP A 47 1.50 2.39 14.27
N TRP A 48 1.55 3.49 15.03
CA TRP A 48 0.39 4.36 15.25
C TRP A 48 -0.08 5.12 14.00
N ASP A 49 0.77 5.27 12.98
CA ASP A 49 0.38 5.91 11.72
C ASP A 49 -0.52 5.00 10.86
N ILE A 50 -0.45 3.67 11.07
CA ILE A 50 -1.10 2.69 10.20
C ILE A 50 -2.00 1.67 10.92
N ALA A 51 -1.74 1.31 12.19
CA ALA A 51 -2.37 0.16 12.84
C ALA A 51 -3.91 0.24 12.83
N ALA A 52 -4.47 1.40 13.15
CA ALA A 52 -5.92 1.61 13.14
C ALA A 52 -6.50 1.51 11.72
N ALA A 53 -5.82 2.11 10.74
CA ALA A 53 -6.30 2.13 9.36
C ALA A 53 -6.09 0.79 8.64
N ASP A 54 -5.06 0.04 9.00
CA ASP A 54 -4.82 -1.33 8.54
C ASP A 54 -5.92 -2.28 9.04
N LEU A 55 -6.36 -2.14 10.30
CA LEU A 55 -7.51 -2.89 10.79
C LEU A 55 -8.77 -2.61 9.95
N ILE A 56 -9.11 -1.35 9.74
CA ILE A 56 -10.27 -0.96 8.90
C ILE A 56 -10.13 -1.51 7.48
N LEU A 57 -8.93 -1.42 6.89
CA LEU A 57 -8.66 -1.92 5.55
C LEU A 57 -8.85 -3.43 5.45
N ARG A 58 -8.37 -4.19 6.44
CA ARG A 58 -8.51 -5.65 6.50
C ARG A 58 -9.97 -6.08 6.62
N GLU A 59 -10.76 -5.42 7.47
CA GLU A 59 -12.20 -5.68 7.59
C GLU A 59 -12.95 -5.38 6.28
N ALA A 60 -12.46 -4.42 5.47
CA ALA A 60 -12.99 -4.12 4.15
C ALA A 60 -12.48 -5.08 3.04
N GLY A 61 -11.70 -6.12 3.38
CA GLY A 61 -11.15 -7.08 2.43
C GLY A 61 -9.88 -6.62 1.70
N GLY A 62 -9.26 -5.53 2.15
CA GLY A 62 -7.95 -5.10 1.70
C GLY A 62 -6.82 -5.68 2.57
N ALA A 63 -5.58 -5.35 2.20
CA ALA A 63 -4.41 -5.71 2.99
C ALA A 63 -3.29 -4.69 2.82
N LEU A 64 -2.40 -4.68 3.82
CA LEU A 64 -1.14 -3.95 3.82
C LEU A 64 0.01 -4.97 3.81
N LEU A 65 0.89 -4.90 2.81
CA LEU A 65 1.94 -5.89 2.59
C LEU A 65 3.33 -5.24 2.54
N ASP A 66 4.31 -5.88 3.18
CA ASP A 66 5.72 -5.56 3.05
C ASP A 66 6.31 -6.10 1.74
N ARG A 67 7.60 -5.85 1.50
CA ARG A 67 8.33 -6.32 0.32
C ARG A 67 8.40 -7.84 0.19
N HIS A 68 8.14 -8.58 1.26
CA HIS A 68 8.12 -10.03 1.30
C HIS A 68 6.68 -10.59 1.18
N GLY A 69 5.70 -9.71 0.92
CA GLY A 69 4.29 -10.10 0.83
C GLY A 69 3.65 -10.43 2.19
N ARG A 70 4.23 -9.96 3.30
CA ARG A 70 3.75 -10.23 4.65
C ARG A 70 3.03 -9.01 5.22
N ALA A 71 2.01 -9.26 6.04
CA ALA A 71 1.40 -8.20 6.82
C ALA A 71 2.41 -7.60 7.82
N PRO A 72 2.34 -6.28 8.09
CA PRO A 72 3.16 -5.68 9.14
C PRO A 72 2.81 -6.27 10.50
N LEU A 73 3.82 -6.42 11.36
CA LEU A 73 3.66 -6.75 12.76
C LEU A 73 3.70 -5.46 13.57
N TYR A 74 2.84 -5.38 14.58
CA TYR A 74 2.70 -4.22 15.46
C TYR A 74 3.15 -4.56 16.88
N ALA A 75 3.48 -3.52 17.64
CA ALA A 75 3.86 -3.62 19.06
C ALA A 75 5.07 -4.52 19.31
N GLY A 76 6.01 -4.58 18.36
CA GLY A 76 7.31 -5.22 18.53
C GLY A 76 8.39 -4.25 19.01
N GLU A 77 9.63 -4.73 19.14
CA GLU A 77 10.80 -3.88 19.42
C GLU A 77 11.05 -2.85 18.32
N VAL A 78 10.70 -3.21 17.07
CA VAL A 78 10.78 -2.34 15.90
C VAL A 78 9.38 -1.87 15.53
N ILE A 79 9.08 -0.62 15.89
CA ILE A 79 7.79 0.05 15.65
C ILE A 79 7.73 0.84 14.33
N ARG A 80 8.73 0.66 13.47
CA ARG A 80 8.88 1.35 12.19
C ARG A 80 8.85 0.36 11.06
N HIS A 81 8.12 0.69 10.01
CA HIS A 81 7.96 -0.18 8.85
C HIS A 81 8.81 0.30 7.67
N GLY A 82 9.28 -0.68 6.88
CA GLY A 82 9.84 -0.42 5.55
C GLY A 82 8.74 0.05 4.57
N PRO A 83 9.06 0.12 3.27
CA PRO A 83 8.04 0.38 2.25
C PRO A 83 6.92 -0.68 2.31
N LEU A 84 5.67 -0.24 2.23
CA LEU A 84 4.51 -1.12 2.18
C LEU A 84 3.64 -0.81 0.94
N ALA A 85 2.82 -1.78 0.55
CA ALA A 85 1.76 -1.63 -0.44
C ALA A 85 0.40 -1.88 0.23
N ALA A 86 -0.57 -1.01 -0.02
CA ALA A 86 -1.94 -1.15 0.46
C ALA A 86 -2.90 -1.29 -0.72
N GLY A 87 -3.91 -2.15 -0.62
CA GLY A 87 -4.91 -2.34 -1.67
C GLY A 87 -5.65 -3.66 -1.52
N SER A 88 -6.24 -4.13 -2.60
CA SER A 88 -6.82 -5.47 -2.71
C SER A 88 -6.58 -6.08 -4.10
N GLY A 89 -6.79 -7.40 -4.22
CA GLY A 89 -6.78 -8.11 -5.50
C GLY A 89 -5.48 -8.04 -6.31
N GLU A 90 -5.60 -8.11 -7.64
CA GLU A 90 -4.46 -8.15 -8.58
C GLU A 90 -3.57 -6.91 -8.46
N LEU A 91 -4.16 -5.74 -8.21
CA LEU A 91 -3.41 -4.48 -8.12
C LEU A 91 -2.46 -4.48 -6.91
N LEU A 92 -2.92 -4.97 -5.75
CA LEU A 92 -2.06 -5.11 -4.57
C LEU A 92 -0.87 -6.03 -4.86
N ALA A 93 -1.10 -7.19 -5.46
CA ALA A 93 -0.03 -8.14 -5.79
C ALA A 93 1.02 -7.50 -6.71
N VAL A 94 0.57 -6.73 -7.68
CA VAL A 94 1.45 -5.97 -8.58
C VAL A 94 2.24 -4.94 -7.78
N LEU A 95 1.61 -4.10 -6.95
CA LEU A 95 2.33 -3.10 -6.12
C LEU A 95 3.35 -3.73 -5.17
N ALA A 96 3.01 -4.86 -4.53
CA ALA A 96 3.93 -5.63 -3.70
C ALA A 96 5.16 -6.08 -4.50
N GLY A 97 4.99 -6.47 -5.76
CA GLY A 97 6.08 -6.77 -6.68
C GLY A 97 7.01 -5.58 -6.96
N VAL A 98 6.53 -4.32 -6.98
CA VAL A 98 7.42 -3.14 -7.10
C VAL A 98 8.36 -3.08 -5.91
N ILE A 99 7.79 -3.12 -4.72
CA ILE A 99 8.53 -2.86 -3.49
C ILE A 99 9.51 -4.00 -3.19
N ALA A 100 9.22 -5.22 -3.66
CA ALA A 100 10.16 -6.33 -3.66
C ALA A 100 11.39 -6.09 -4.55
N GLY A 101 11.25 -5.33 -5.65
CA GLY A 101 12.33 -5.06 -6.61
C GLY A 101 13.16 -3.81 -6.34
N LEU A 102 12.94 -3.07 -5.25
CA LEU A 102 13.64 -1.81 -4.96
C LEU A 102 15.05 -1.98 -4.36
N ASP A 103 15.42 -3.20 -3.96
CA ASP A 103 16.72 -3.52 -3.34
C ASP A 103 17.75 -4.14 -4.33
N ASN A 104 17.53 -3.99 -5.65
CA ASN A 104 18.35 -4.54 -6.73
C ASN A 104 19.04 -3.45 -7.57
#